data_AF-A0A388PQD8-F1
#
_entry.id   AF-A0A388PQD8-F1
#
_cell.length_a   1.000
_cell.length_b   1.000
_cell.length_c   1.000
_cell.angle_alpha   90.00
_cell.angle_beta   90.00
_cell.angle_gamma   90.00
#
_symmetry.space_group_name_H-M   'P 1'
#
loop_
_entity.id
_entity.type
_entity.pdbx_description
1 polymer ?
#
loop_
_entity_poly.entity_id
_entity_poly.type
_entity_poly.pdbx_seq_one_letter_code
_entity_poly.pdbx_strand_id
1 'polypeptide(L)'
;MSVPVVHVARAGAEFATCPATEVPARLAAGEFLPTDHYWAPGMAAWRRLAEFAPTRRRLPFPRPVPDTPNLLDGMFGREHRTAGLARFWDLLAATPAGETVDGEALRRIEADTGVNVRTRCAKELATWYQAMVSDVLSDRVFTPEEQANLAALAWSFGYDTAQAQAMHRAAFTAYFRAGLTTALARDVPPDQRARSIAALSEQVPLPPARWRCWSGRRCGPTSVRPRRRRWSATKAAS
;
A
#
# COMPACT_ATOMS: atom_id res chain seq x y z
N MET A 1 11.49 -7.95 28.11
CA MET A 1 10.90 -6.60 28.12
C MET A 1 9.43 -6.78 28.46
N SER A 2 8.95 -6.28 29.59
CA SER A 2 7.55 -6.43 29.99
C SER A 2 6.67 -5.59 29.08
N VAL A 3 5.61 -6.19 28.54
CA VAL A 3 4.62 -5.47 27.73
C VAL A 3 3.85 -4.54 28.67
N PRO A 4 3.74 -3.23 28.36
CA PRO A 4 3.01 -2.30 29.22
C PRO A 4 1.54 -2.71 29.30
N VAL A 5 1.02 -2.77 30.52
CA VAL A 5 -0.39 -3.03 30.80
C VAL A 5 -1.16 -1.70 30.75
N VAL A 6 -2.33 -1.72 30.11
CA VAL A 6 -3.24 -0.58 30.04
C VAL A 6 -4.55 -0.90 30.74
N HIS A 7 -5.09 0.12 31.40
CA HIS A 7 -6.42 0.14 31.99
C HIS A 7 -7.37 0.80 31.00
N VAL A 8 -8.54 0.23 30.78
CA VAL A 8 -9.52 0.70 29.80
C VAL A 8 -10.84 1.04 30.50
N ALA A 9 -11.35 2.23 30.23
CA ALA A 9 -12.57 2.77 30.83
C ALA A 9 -13.57 3.26 29.78
N ARG A 10 -14.86 3.05 30.07
CA ARG A 10 -16.00 3.54 29.29
C ARG A 10 -16.94 4.30 30.21
N ALA A 11 -17.34 5.51 29.80
CA ALA A 11 -18.22 6.38 30.60
C ALA A 11 -17.74 6.60 32.06
N GLY A 12 -16.41 6.67 32.27
CA GLY A 12 -15.82 6.91 33.59
C GLY A 12 -15.66 5.67 34.49
N ALA A 13 -16.07 4.48 34.03
CA ALA A 13 -15.85 3.23 34.75
C ALA A 13 -14.79 2.38 34.03
N GLU A 14 -13.77 1.94 34.77
CA GLU A 14 -12.81 0.94 34.27
C GLU A 14 -13.54 -0.40 34.10
N PHE A 15 -13.39 -1.02 32.93
CA PHE A 15 -14.05 -2.29 32.61
C PHE A 15 -13.10 -3.38 32.12
N ALA A 16 -11.86 -3.03 31.76
CA ALA A 16 -10.87 -4.01 31.33
C ALA A 16 -9.44 -3.55 31.65
N THR A 17 -8.57 -4.53 31.91
CA THR A 17 -7.12 -4.33 32.02
C THR A 17 -6.46 -5.36 31.10
N CYS A 18 -5.61 -4.92 30.17
CA CYS A 18 -4.97 -5.81 29.19
C CYS A 18 -3.60 -5.28 28.75
N PRO A 19 -2.74 -6.12 28.15
CA PRO A 19 -1.52 -5.66 27.51
C PRO A 19 -1.83 -4.67 26.38
N ALA A 20 -1.04 -3.60 26.26
CA ALA A 20 -1.20 -2.58 25.20
C ALA A 20 -1.25 -3.18 23.78
N THR A 21 -0.58 -4.32 23.58
CA THR A 21 -0.54 -5.05 22.30
C THR A 21 -1.85 -5.74 21.92
N GLU A 22 -2.75 -6.00 22.88
CA GLU A 22 -4.05 -6.63 22.61
C GLU A 22 -5.14 -5.61 22.23
N VAL A 23 -4.93 -4.34 22.58
CA VAL A 23 -5.88 -3.26 22.35
C VAL A 23 -6.30 -3.12 20.88
N PRO A 24 -5.38 -3.16 19.88
CA PRO A 24 -5.77 -3.05 18.48
C PRO A 24 -6.68 -4.21 18.02
N ALA A 25 -6.42 -5.44 18.48
CA ALA A 25 -7.22 -6.60 18.11
C ALA A 25 -8.65 -6.50 18.70
N ARG A 26 -8.78 -6.05 19.94
CA ARG A 26 -10.09 -5.85 20.60
C ARG A 26 -10.88 -4.67 20.02
N LEU A 27 -10.19 -3.62 19.55
CA LEU A 27 -10.79 -2.55 18.77
C LEU A 27 -11.31 -3.05 17.42
N ALA A 28 -10.55 -3.91 16.73
CA ALA A 28 -10.95 -4.50 15.46
C ALA A 28 -12.16 -5.45 15.61
N ALA A 29 -12.23 -6.20 16.73
CA ALA A 29 -13.36 -7.06 17.08
C ALA A 29 -14.62 -6.29 17.52
N GLY A 30 -14.51 -4.98 17.79
CA GLY A 30 -15.61 -4.15 18.29
C GLY A 30 -15.91 -4.32 19.79
N GLU A 31 -15.09 -5.07 20.53
CA GLU A 31 -15.19 -5.18 21.98
C GLU A 31 -14.89 -3.82 22.64
N PHE A 32 -13.87 -3.13 22.13
CA PHE A 32 -13.51 -1.78 22.50
C PHE A 32 -14.03 -0.78 21.46
N LEU A 33 -14.38 0.42 21.93
CA LEU A 33 -14.77 1.53 21.08
C LEU A 33 -13.61 2.53 20.97
N PRO A 34 -13.42 3.19 19.81
CA PRO A 34 -12.44 4.28 19.68
C PRO A 34 -12.65 5.44 20.66
N THR A 35 -13.89 5.60 21.16
CA THR A 35 -14.28 6.61 22.15
C THR A 35 -14.00 6.21 23.60
N ASP A 36 -13.65 4.94 23.84
CA ASP A 36 -13.22 4.50 25.16
C ASP A 36 -11.88 5.15 25.53
N HIS A 37 -11.59 5.18 26.83
CA HIS A 37 -10.38 5.77 27.35
C HIS A 37 -9.42 4.69 27.83
N TYR A 38 -8.12 4.97 27.74
CA TYR A 38 -7.09 4.15 28.34
C TYR A 38 -6.15 4.99 29.20
N TRP A 39 -5.55 4.32 30.19
CA TRP A 39 -4.49 4.87 31.02
C TRP A 39 -3.43 3.79 31.26
N ALA A 40 -2.17 4.21 31.28
CA ALA A 40 -1.03 3.36 31.62
C ALA A 40 -0.19 4.04 32.71
N PRO A 41 0.52 3.26 33.57
CA PRO A 41 1.42 3.82 34.57
C PRO A 41 2.41 4.82 33.96
N GLY A 42 2.42 6.04 34.49
CA GLY A 42 3.26 7.14 34.00
C GLY A 42 2.55 8.13 33.06
N MET A 43 1.30 7.90 32.70
CA MET A 43 0.50 8.87 31.93
C MET A 43 -0.14 9.93 32.83
N ALA A 44 -0.06 11.19 32.41
CA ALA A 44 -0.63 12.33 33.15
C ALA A 44 -2.17 12.37 33.14
N ALA A 45 -2.80 11.78 32.11
CA ALA A 45 -4.23 11.74 31.95
C ALA A 45 -4.66 10.53 31.13
N TRP A 46 -5.94 10.17 31.24
CA TRP A 46 -6.59 9.21 30.36
C TRP A 46 -6.59 9.73 28.91
N ARG A 47 -6.27 8.86 27.95
CA ARG A 47 -6.29 9.16 26.51
C ARG A 47 -7.31 8.28 25.81
N ARG A 48 -7.66 8.58 24.55
CA ARG A 48 -8.66 7.81 23.81
C ARG A 48 -8.06 6.58 23.16
N LEU A 49 -8.81 5.47 23.18
CA LEU A 49 -8.44 4.24 22.50
C LEU A 49 -8.31 4.38 20.98
N ALA A 50 -8.90 5.42 20.39
CA ALA A 50 -8.68 5.79 18.98
C ALA A 50 -7.19 5.87 18.59
N GLU A 51 -6.28 6.13 19.52
CA GLU A 51 -4.84 6.16 19.27
C GLU A 51 -4.23 4.79 18.98
N PHE A 52 -4.88 3.72 19.45
CA PHE A 52 -4.52 2.33 19.12
C PHE A 52 -5.29 1.81 17.91
N ALA A 53 -6.27 2.56 17.41
CA ALA A 53 -7.02 2.13 16.25
C ALA A 53 -6.06 2.10 15.05
N PRO A 54 -5.99 0.97 14.31
CA PRO A 54 -5.20 0.93 13.11
C PRO A 54 -5.68 2.03 12.15
N THR A 55 -4.75 2.84 11.63
CA THR A 55 -5.05 3.81 10.58
C THR A 55 -5.75 3.06 9.45
N ARG A 56 -7.05 3.30 9.26
CA ARG A 56 -7.79 2.63 8.20
C ARG A 56 -7.21 3.04 6.86
N ARG A 57 -7.08 2.08 5.94
CA ARG A 57 -6.63 2.35 4.59
C ARG A 57 -7.66 3.24 3.88
N ARG A 58 -7.28 4.48 3.56
CA ARG A 58 -8.09 5.37 2.72
C ARG A 58 -7.97 4.90 1.27
N LEU A 59 -9.09 4.48 0.66
CA LEU A 59 -9.14 4.05 -0.74
C LEU A 59 -9.60 5.24 -1.62
N PRO A 60 -8.79 5.73 -2.57
CA PRO A 60 -9.15 6.86 -3.43
C PRO A 60 -10.05 6.46 -4.61
N PHE A 61 -10.44 5.19 -4.70
CA PHE A 61 -11.29 4.65 -5.75
C PHE A 61 -12.63 4.17 -5.17
N PRO A 62 -13.75 4.37 -5.90
CA PRO A 62 -15.07 4.03 -5.40
C PRO A 62 -15.25 2.52 -5.29
N ARG A 63 -16.10 2.10 -4.35
CA ARG A 63 -16.56 0.72 -4.24
C ARG A 63 -17.36 0.35 -5.49
N PRO A 64 -17.04 -0.77 -6.19
CA PRO A 64 -17.86 -1.26 -7.29
C PRO A 64 -19.29 -1.57 -6.84
N VAL A 65 -20.26 -1.22 -7.69
CA VAL A 65 -21.68 -1.55 -7.49
C VAL A 65 -21.97 -2.81 -8.31
N PRO A 66 -22.33 -3.94 -7.68
CA PRO A 66 -22.77 -5.11 -8.42
C PRO A 66 -24.04 -4.80 -9.20
N ASP A 67 -24.09 -5.20 -10.48
CA ASP A 67 -25.30 -5.10 -11.28
C ASP A 67 -26.37 -6.09 -10.78
N THR A 68 -27.65 -5.77 -11.00
CA THR A 68 -28.76 -6.67 -10.70
C THR A 68 -28.70 -7.92 -11.59
N PRO A 69 -28.89 -9.13 -11.04
CA PRO A 69 -28.73 -10.37 -11.79
C PRO A 69 -29.65 -10.47 -13.01
N ASN A 70 -29.08 -10.51 -14.21
CA ASN A 70 -29.74 -10.93 -15.43
C ASN A 70 -29.35 -12.36 -15.77
N LEU A 71 -30.33 -13.17 -16.20
CA LEU A 71 -30.19 -14.61 -16.45
C LEU A 71 -29.02 -14.99 -17.40
N LEU A 72 -28.65 -14.08 -18.32
CA LEU A 72 -27.57 -14.31 -19.29
C LEU A 72 -26.17 -13.97 -18.74
N ASP A 73 -26.07 -13.10 -17.75
CA ASP A 73 -24.79 -12.60 -17.24
C ASP A 73 -24.08 -13.60 -16.31
N GLY A 74 -24.84 -14.51 -15.69
CA GLY A 74 -24.33 -15.70 -15.00
C GLY A 74 -23.63 -16.69 -15.95
N MET A 75 -24.04 -16.75 -17.23
CA MET A 75 -23.36 -17.57 -18.25
C MET A 75 -22.05 -16.95 -18.75
N PHE A 76 -21.92 -15.63 -18.75
CA PHE A 76 -20.75 -14.92 -19.28
C PHE A 76 -19.80 -14.36 -18.20
N GLY A 77 -20.07 -14.63 -16.91
CA GLY A 77 -19.18 -14.35 -15.79
C GLY A 77 -18.94 -12.86 -15.50
N ARG A 78 -19.77 -11.95 -16.05
CA ARG A 78 -19.62 -10.51 -15.87
C ARG A 78 -20.06 -10.05 -14.48
N GLU A 79 -21.23 -10.49 -14.03
CA GLU A 79 -21.78 -10.15 -12.70
C GLU A 79 -20.90 -10.65 -11.55
N HIS A 80 -20.39 -11.88 -11.68
CA HIS A 80 -19.50 -12.48 -10.69
C HIS A 80 -18.22 -11.66 -10.49
N ARG A 81 -17.74 -10.97 -11.53
CA ARG A 81 -16.53 -10.13 -11.45
C ARG A 81 -16.76 -8.91 -10.57
N THR A 82 -17.83 -8.16 -10.82
CA THR A 82 -18.13 -6.94 -10.07
C THR A 82 -18.47 -7.25 -8.62
N ALA A 83 -19.17 -8.38 -8.37
CA ALA A 83 -19.41 -8.89 -7.02
C ALA A 83 -18.11 -9.26 -6.29
N GLY A 84 -17.18 -9.96 -6.97
CA GLY A 84 -15.87 -10.30 -6.43
C GLY A 84 -15.03 -9.05 -6.11
N LEU A 85 -15.02 -8.06 -7.01
CA LEU A 85 -14.35 -6.78 -6.79
C LEU A 85 -14.95 -5.98 -5.63
N ALA A 86 -16.27 -5.94 -5.50
CA ALA A 86 -16.94 -5.26 -4.40
C ALA A 86 -16.58 -5.88 -3.03
N ARG A 87 -16.58 -7.21 -2.94
CA ARG A 87 -16.15 -7.94 -1.72
C ARG A 87 -14.67 -7.75 -1.42
N PHE A 88 -13.82 -7.73 -2.46
CA PHE A 88 -12.41 -7.46 -2.27
C PHE A 88 -12.17 -6.01 -1.81
N TRP A 89 -12.93 -5.05 -2.33
CA TRP A 89 -12.91 -3.66 -1.84
C TRP A 89 -13.29 -3.57 -0.36
N ASP A 90 -14.36 -4.25 0.06
CA ASP A 90 -14.80 -4.28 1.46
C ASP A 90 -13.71 -4.87 2.37
N LEU A 91 -13.05 -5.94 1.92
CA LEU A 91 -11.93 -6.56 2.61
C LEU A 91 -10.72 -5.60 2.71
N LEU A 92 -10.38 -4.89 1.63
CA LEU A 92 -9.31 -3.89 1.63
C LEU A 92 -9.59 -2.72 2.58
N ALA A 93 -10.84 -2.29 2.68
CA ALA A 93 -11.27 -1.19 3.55
C ALA A 93 -11.30 -1.60 5.03
N ALA A 94 -11.59 -2.87 5.32
CA ALA A 94 -11.53 -3.44 6.66
C ALA A 94 -10.09 -3.75 7.11
N THR A 95 -9.18 -4.03 6.17
CA THR A 95 -7.78 -4.33 6.48
C THR A 95 -7.03 -3.05 6.92
N PRO A 96 -6.32 -3.08 8.07
CA PRO A 96 -5.44 -2.00 8.50
C PRO A 96 -4.48 -1.51 7.41
N ALA A 97 -4.16 -0.20 7.43
CA ALA A 97 -3.04 0.28 6.64
C ALA A 97 -1.74 -0.44 7.07
N GLY A 98 -0.93 -0.83 6.09
CA GLY A 98 0.31 -1.59 6.33
C GLY A 98 0.14 -3.11 6.42
N GLU A 99 -1.10 -3.61 6.49
CA GLU A 99 -1.37 -5.05 6.51
C GLU A 99 -1.82 -5.60 5.16
N THR A 100 -1.37 -6.82 4.85
CA THR A 100 -1.75 -7.54 3.64
C THR A 100 -3.08 -8.24 3.83
N VAL A 101 -3.92 -8.23 2.80
CA VAL A 101 -5.15 -9.03 2.78
C VAL A 101 -4.82 -10.52 2.93
N ASP A 102 -5.51 -11.17 3.86
CA ASP A 102 -5.40 -12.61 4.13
C ASP A 102 -5.77 -13.45 2.89
N GLY A 103 -4.93 -14.44 2.61
CA GLY A 103 -5.15 -15.39 1.52
C GLY A 103 -6.38 -16.29 1.75
N GLU A 104 -6.73 -16.59 3.00
CA GLU A 104 -7.95 -17.34 3.31
C GLU A 104 -9.21 -16.53 3.01
N ALA A 105 -9.23 -15.25 3.39
CA ALA A 105 -10.32 -14.34 3.04
C ALA A 105 -10.50 -14.22 1.51
N LEU A 106 -9.40 -14.19 0.75
CA LEU A 106 -9.45 -14.22 -0.72
C LEU A 106 -10.04 -15.53 -1.29
N ARG A 107 -9.69 -16.68 -0.70
CA ARG A 107 -10.27 -17.97 -1.10
C ARG A 107 -11.77 -18.04 -0.85
N ARG A 108 -12.26 -17.43 0.24
CA ARG A 108 -13.70 -17.31 0.52
C ARG A 108 -14.42 -16.44 -0.52
N ILE A 109 -13.82 -15.33 -0.94
CA ILE A 109 -14.37 -14.52 -2.03
C ILE A 109 -14.47 -15.35 -3.31
N GLU A 110 -13.43 -16.11 -3.65
CA GLU A 110 -13.44 -16.99 -4.83
C GLU A 110 -14.50 -18.09 -4.72
N ALA A 111 -14.67 -18.71 -3.55
CA ALA A 111 -15.71 -19.71 -3.33
C ALA A 111 -17.13 -19.12 -3.46
N ASP A 112 -17.36 -17.93 -2.89
CA ASP A 112 -18.67 -17.28 -2.89
C ASP A 112 -19.07 -16.71 -4.26
N THR A 113 -18.09 -16.27 -5.05
CA THR A 113 -18.34 -15.55 -6.31
C THR A 113 -17.93 -16.33 -7.55
N GLY A 114 -17.15 -17.41 -7.42
CA GLY A 114 -16.53 -18.13 -8.53
C GLY A 114 -15.38 -17.36 -9.21
N VAL A 115 -14.94 -16.24 -8.63
CA VAL A 115 -13.96 -15.34 -9.24
C VAL A 115 -12.69 -15.24 -8.42
N ASN A 116 -11.59 -15.70 -9.01
CA ASN A 116 -10.26 -15.36 -8.53
C ASN A 116 -9.94 -13.90 -8.87
N VAL A 117 -10.18 -12.99 -7.92
CA VAL A 117 -10.12 -11.54 -8.14
C VAL A 117 -8.75 -11.08 -8.66
N ARG A 118 -7.64 -11.64 -8.14
CA ARG A 118 -6.28 -11.26 -8.52
C ARG A 118 -5.98 -11.52 -10.00
N THR A 119 -6.50 -12.63 -10.54
CA THR A 119 -6.25 -13.01 -11.94
C THR A 119 -7.31 -12.45 -12.88
N ARG A 120 -8.59 -12.60 -12.55
CA ARG A 120 -9.71 -12.22 -13.42
C ARG A 120 -9.97 -10.71 -13.46
N CYS A 121 -9.53 -9.96 -12.45
CA CYS A 121 -9.73 -8.51 -12.34
C CYS A 121 -8.40 -7.73 -12.35
N ALA A 122 -7.35 -8.31 -12.94
CA ALA A 122 -5.99 -7.74 -12.89
C ALA A 122 -5.92 -6.30 -13.44
N LYS A 123 -6.77 -5.95 -14.42
CA LYS A 123 -6.83 -4.61 -15.02
C LYS A 123 -7.43 -3.59 -14.05
N GLU A 124 -8.52 -3.95 -13.39
CA GLU A 124 -9.20 -3.14 -12.39
C GLU A 124 -8.30 -2.92 -11.18
N LEU A 125 -7.62 -3.98 -10.72
CA LEU A 125 -6.61 -3.89 -9.65
C LEU A 125 -5.44 -2.99 -10.04
N ALA A 126 -4.96 -3.06 -11.29
CA ALA A 126 -3.87 -2.20 -11.74
C ALA A 126 -4.29 -0.72 -11.73
N THR A 127 -5.54 -0.45 -12.11
CA THR A 127 -6.14 0.90 -12.09
C THR A 127 -6.26 1.41 -10.65
N TRP A 128 -6.73 0.58 -9.72
CA TRP A 128 -6.82 0.92 -8.29
C TRP A 128 -5.45 1.19 -7.67
N TYR A 129 -4.45 0.38 -8.01
CA TYR A 129 -3.10 0.57 -7.49
C TYR A 129 -2.49 1.87 -8.02
N GLN A 130 -2.67 2.17 -9.30
CA GLN A 130 -2.26 3.46 -9.88
C GLN A 130 -2.93 4.64 -9.19
N ALA A 131 -4.25 4.57 -8.96
CA ALA A 131 -4.98 5.61 -8.24
C ALA A 131 -4.45 5.83 -6.81
N MET A 132 -4.10 4.74 -6.10
CA MET A 132 -3.46 4.83 -4.79
C MET A 132 -2.10 5.53 -4.86
N VAL A 133 -1.25 5.09 -5.78
CA VAL A 133 0.08 5.68 -5.96
C VAL A 133 -0.04 7.16 -6.30
N SER A 134 -0.99 7.55 -7.15
CA SER A 134 -1.26 8.95 -7.49
C SER A 134 -1.78 9.79 -6.32
N ASP A 135 -2.71 9.27 -5.49
CA ASP A 135 -3.21 9.96 -4.29
C ASP A 135 -2.07 10.27 -3.31
N VAL A 136 -1.16 9.31 -3.11
CA VAL A 136 0.01 9.46 -2.25
C VAL A 136 1.07 10.40 -2.89
N LEU A 137 1.23 10.36 -4.22
CA LEU A 137 2.20 11.18 -4.96
C LEU A 137 1.80 12.65 -5.14
N SER A 138 0.53 13.01 -4.92
CA SER A 138 -0.06 14.31 -5.32
C SER A 138 0.88 15.50 -5.06
N ASP A 139 1.53 15.55 -3.90
CA ASP A 139 2.26 16.76 -3.47
C ASP A 139 3.62 16.52 -2.80
N ARG A 140 4.12 15.27 -2.72
CA ARG A 140 5.35 14.97 -1.96
C ARG A 140 6.01 13.64 -2.26
N VAL A 141 7.24 13.50 -1.75
CA VAL A 141 7.94 12.21 -1.61
C VAL A 141 7.22 11.34 -0.58
N PHE A 142 7.17 10.03 -0.83
CA PHE A 142 6.59 9.05 0.09
C PHE A 142 7.30 9.02 1.45
N THR A 143 6.52 9.14 2.52
CA THR A 143 6.95 8.80 3.88
C THR A 143 7.22 7.30 4.00
N PRO A 144 8.06 6.85 4.96
CA PRO A 144 8.30 5.42 5.19
C PRO A 144 7.01 4.62 5.48
N GLU A 145 6.04 5.23 6.16
CA GLU A 145 4.73 4.63 6.43
C GLU A 145 3.93 4.42 5.14
N GLU A 146 3.87 5.43 4.26
CA GLU A 146 3.20 5.30 2.96
C GLU A 146 3.85 4.24 2.07
N GLN A 147 5.18 4.11 2.13
CA GLN A 147 5.88 3.04 1.41
C GLN A 147 5.46 1.66 1.94
N ALA A 148 5.35 1.49 3.26
CA ALA A 148 4.86 0.25 3.86
C ALA A 148 3.39 -0.02 3.52
N ASN A 149 2.56 1.03 3.44
CA ASN A 149 1.16 0.91 3.06
C ASN A 149 0.99 0.48 1.60
N LEU A 150 1.75 1.09 0.68
CA LEU A 150 1.80 0.70 -0.73
C LEU A 150 2.37 -0.72 -0.90
N ALA A 151 3.34 -1.11 -0.08
CA ALA A 151 3.82 -2.50 0.01
C ALA A 151 2.69 -3.48 0.23
N ALA A 152 2.01 -3.28 1.34
CA ALA A 152 0.98 -4.18 1.79
C ALA A 152 -0.16 -4.27 0.77
N LEU A 153 -0.48 -3.15 0.12
CA LEU A 153 -1.46 -3.10 -0.96
C LEU A 153 -1.00 -3.88 -2.21
N ALA A 154 0.24 -3.68 -2.66
CA ALA A 154 0.79 -4.41 -3.81
C ALA A 154 0.74 -5.93 -3.59
N TRP A 155 1.16 -6.38 -2.42
CA TRP A 155 1.08 -7.79 -2.04
C TRP A 155 -0.36 -8.30 -1.95
N SER A 156 -1.29 -7.47 -1.45
CA SER A 156 -2.72 -7.80 -1.42
C SER A 156 -3.28 -8.03 -2.82
N PHE A 157 -2.77 -7.30 -3.81
CA PHE A 157 -3.17 -7.42 -5.22
C PHE A 157 -2.44 -8.56 -5.94
N GLY A 158 -1.45 -9.18 -5.30
CA GLY A 158 -0.65 -10.26 -5.87
C GLY A 158 0.50 -9.78 -6.75
N TYR A 159 0.89 -8.51 -6.65
CA TYR A 159 2.05 -8.00 -7.38
C TYR A 159 3.35 -8.40 -6.69
N ASP A 160 4.33 -8.80 -7.50
CA ASP A 160 5.69 -8.91 -7.03
C ASP A 160 6.34 -7.52 -6.90
N THR A 161 7.53 -7.51 -6.30
CA THR A 161 8.29 -6.27 -6.09
C THR A 161 8.66 -5.57 -7.40
N ALA A 162 8.94 -6.31 -8.47
CA ALA A 162 9.35 -5.72 -9.75
C ALA A 162 8.16 -5.05 -10.45
N GLN A 163 6.98 -5.67 -10.41
CA GLN A 163 5.72 -5.13 -10.92
C GLN A 163 5.33 -3.85 -10.18
N ALA A 164 5.33 -3.88 -8.85
CA ALA A 164 5.04 -2.70 -8.04
C ALA A 164 6.01 -1.54 -8.33
N GLN A 165 7.31 -1.85 -8.45
CA GLN A 165 8.34 -0.86 -8.80
C GLN A 165 8.14 -0.26 -10.19
N ALA A 166 7.77 -1.08 -11.19
CA ALA A 166 7.48 -0.60 -12.53
C ALA A 166 6.29 0.38 -12.53
N MET A 167 5.23 0.07 -11.78
CA MET A 167 4.06 0.94 -11.64
C MET A 167 4.41 2.25 -10.92
N HIS A 168 5.22 2.20 -9.85
CA HIS A 168 5.70 3.40 -9.18
C HIS A 168 6.51 4.28 -10.13
N ARG A 169 7.47 3.70 -10.85
CA ARG A 169 8.30 4.44 -11.80
C ARG A 169 7.47 5.10 -12.89
N ALA A 170 6.46 4.41 -13.40
CA ALA A 170 5.53 4.97 -14.38
C ALA A 170 4.76 6.16 -13.81
N ALA A 171 4.23 6.05 -12.59
CA ALA A 171 3.51 7.14 -11.91
C ALA A 171 4.40 8.35 -11.63
N PHE A 172 5.61 8.16 -11.10
CA PHE A 172 6.60 9.22 -10.90
C PHE A 172 6.96 9.92 -12.22
N THR A 173 7.15 9.15 -13.29
CA THR A 173 7.48 9.69 -14.62
C THR A 173 6.33 10.55 -15.16
N ALA A 174 5.08 10.09 -14.99
CA ALA A 174 3.90 10.84 -15.40
C ALA A 174 3.74 12.14 -14.60
N TYR A 175 3.91 12.07 -13.27
CA TYR A 175 3.87 13.22 -12.37
C TYR A 175 4.92 14.27 -12.74
N PHE A 176 6.18 13.84 -12.90
CA PHE A 176 7.27 14.74 -13.27
C PHE A 176 7.02 15.41 -14.63
N ARG A 177 6.55 14.66 -15.63
CA ARG A 177 6.21 15.22 -16.95
C ARG A 177 5.12 16.28 -16.85
N ALA A 178 4.05 16.01 -16.10
CA ALA A 178 2.96 16.97 -15.90
C ALA A 178 3.43 18.23 -15.17
N GLY A 179 4.26 18.10 -14.12
CA GLY A 179 4.86 19.21 -13.41
C GLY A 179 5.79 20.05 -14.30
N LEU A 180 6.63 19.40 -15.10
CA LEU A 180 7.51 20.06 -16.06
C LEU A 180 6.71 20.83 -17.12
N THR A 181 5.70 20.22 -17.73
CA THR A 181 4.82 20.90 -18.70
C THR A 181 4.15 22.12 -18.08
N THR A 182 3.67 22.01 -16.84
CA THR A 182 3.06 23.13 -16.10
C THR A 182 4.07 24.25 -15.84
N ALA A 183 5.29 23.91 -15.40
CA ALA A 183 6.34 24.90 -15.15
C ALA A 183 6.78 25.64 -16.42
N LEU A 184 6.83 24.93 -17.56
CA LEU A 184 7.18 25.51 -18.86
C LEU A 184 6.07 26.40 -19.43
N ALA A 185 4.81 26.06 -19.19
CA ALA A 185 3.65 26.83 -19.65
C ALA A 185 3.41 28.13 -18.86
N ARG A 186 3.98 28.26 -17.66
CA ARG A 186 3.84 29.46 -16.82
C ARG A 186 4.61 30.64 -17.41
N ASP A 187 3.92 31.77 -17.50
CA ASP A 187 4.52 33.07 -17.81
C ASP A 187 5.16 33.66 -16.56
N VAL A 188 6.40 33.23 -16.29
CA VAL A 188 7.22 33.67 -15.16
C VAL A 188 8.65 33.93 -15.62
N PRO A 189 9.41 34.79 -14.91
CA PRO A 189 10.81 35.04 -15.24
C PRO A 189 11.66 33.76 -15.29
N PRO A 190 12.69 33.69 -16.15
CA PRO A 190 13.52 32.50 -16.34
C PRO A 190 14.09 31.91 -15.04
N ASP A 191 14.52 32.76 -14.10
CA ASP A 191 15.09 32.32 -12.82
C ASP A 191 14.03 31.68 -11.90
N GLN A 192 12.78 32.13 -11.96
CA GLN A 192 11.67 31.53 -11.22
C GLN A 192 11.26 30.19 -11.85
N ARG A 193 11.29 30.09 -13.18
CA ARG A 193 11.07 28.84 -13.90
C ARG A 193 12.16 27.82 -13.58
N ALA A 194 13.44 28.22 -13.59
CA ALA A 194 14.58 27.36 -13.27
C ALA A 194 14.48 26.81 -11.83
N ARG A 195 14.13 27.65 -10.85
CA ARG A 195 13.86 27.22 -9.46
C ARG A 195 12.72 26.21 -9.36
N SER A 196 11.66 26.39 -10.13
CA SER A 196 10.52 25.45 -10.15
C SER A 196 10.91 24.08 -10.70
N ILE A 197 11.69 24.05 -11.80
CA ILE A 197 12.19 22.80 -12.41
C ILE A 197 13.20 22.09 -11.48
N ALA A 198 14.07 22.86 -10.80
CA ALA A 198 15.01 22.33 -9.84
C ALA A 198 14.29 21.66 -8.65
N ALA A 199 13.30 22.34 -8.06
CA ALA A 199 12.49 21.78 -6.97
C ALA A 199 11.74 20.50 -7.38
N LEU A 200 11.17 20.46 -8.59
CA LEU A 200 10.56 19.25 -9.15
C LEU A 200 11.54 18.08 -9.27
N SER A 201 12.81 18.38 -9.59
CA SER A 201 13.86 17.36 -9.75
C SER A 201 14.38 16.85 -8.40
N GLU A 202 14.44 17.69 -7.36
CA GLU A 202 14.81 17.29 -5.99
C GLU A 202 13.74 16.43 -5.31
N GLN A 203 12.45 16.67 -5.62
CA GLN A 203 11.32 15.92 -5.08
C GLN A 203 11.10 14.56 -5.74
N VAL A 204 11.81 14.24 -6.83
CA VAL A 204 11.75 12.93 -7.48
C VAL A 204 13.06 12.21 -7.26
N PRO A 205 13.27 11.55 -6.10
CA PRO A 205 14.35 10.59 -5.99
C PRO A 205 14.01 9.42 -6.93
N LEU A 206 14.58 9.42 -8.15
CA LEU A 206 14.74 8.18 -8.90
C LEU A 206 15.66 7.32 -8.05
N PRO A 207 15.14 6.29 -7.40
CA PRO A 207 15.93 5.69 -6.37
C PRO A 207 17.07 4.89 -7.00
N PRO A 208 18.30 4.97 -6.44
CA PRO A 208 19.36 4.09 -6.86
C PRO A 208 18.93 2.63 -6.62
N ALA A 209 19.55 1.68 -7.33
CA ALA A 209 19.22 0.24 -7.34
C ALA A 209 19.37 -0.51 -5.98
N ARG A 210 19.26 0.19 -4.84
CA ARG A 210 19.42 -0.31 -3.47
C ARG A 210 18.11 -0.20 -2.67
N TRP A 211 17.03 -0.82 -3.17
CA TRP A 211 15.85 -1.15 -2.35
C TRP A 211 15.93 -2.56 -1.73
N ARG A 212 17.12 -3.15 -1.68
CA ARG A 212 17.36 -4.53 -1.22
C ARG A 212 17.27 -4.65 0.30
N CYS A 213 16.18 -4.23 0.93
CA CYS A 213 15.81 -4.62 2.29
C CYS A 213 14.47 -3.99 2.63
N TRP A 214 13.39 -4.59 2.16
CA TRP A 214 12.04 -4.09 2.42
C TRP A 214 11.32 -4.83 3.55
N SER A 215 12.01 -5.71 4.29
CA SER A 215 11.35 -6.54 5.30
C SER A 215 12.18 -6.97 6.51
N GLY A 216 13.40 -6.45 6.72
CA GLY A 216 14.19 -6.82 7.90
C GLY A 216 14.46 -8.33 8.06
N ARG A 217 14.22 -9.15 7.04
CA ARG A 217 14.63 -10.56 6.99
C ARG A 217 15.85 -10.67 6.09
N ARG A 218 16.96 -11.10 6.71
CA ARG A 218 18.29 -11.28 6.11
C ARG A 218 18.19 -11.95 4.74
N CYS A 219 18.59 -11.23 3.69
CA CYS A 219 19.02 -11.85 2.44
C CYS A 219 20.49 -12.24 2.58
N GLY A 220 20.77 -13.55 2.59
CA GLY A 220 22.14 -14.08 2.55
C GLY A 220 22.86 -13.71 1.23
N PRO A 221 24.21 -13.76 1.21
CA PRO A 221 24.97 -13.29 0.06
C PRO A 221 24.88 -14.28 -1.10
N THR A 222 24.16 -13.92 -2.17
CA THR A 222 24.33 -14.60 -3.47
C THR A 222 25.62 -14.08 -4.09
N SER A 223 26.73 -14.77 -3.84
CA SER A 223 28.00 -14.54 -4.53
C SER A 223 27.84 -14.88 -6.01
N VAL A 224 27.77 -13.88 -6.89
CA VAL A 224 27.94 -14.09 -8.33
C VAL A 224 29.45 -14.15 -8.61
N ARG A 225 29.96 -15.36 -8.87
CA ARG A 225 31.31 -15.56 -9.40
C ARG A 225 31.45 -14.87 -10.77
N PRO A 226 32.50 -14.08 -11.02
CA PRO A 226 32.72 -13.52 -12.35
C PRO A 226 33.21 -14.62 -13.32
N ARG A 227 32.45 -14.84 -14.40
CA ARG A 227 32.89 -15.63 -15.56
C ARG A 227 34.09 -14.94 -16.22
N ARG A 228 35.27 -15.56 -16.15
CA ARG A 228 36.45 -15.20 -16.94
C ARG A 228 36.11 -15.27 -18.43
N ARG A 229 36.16 -14.14 -19.15
CA ARG A 229 36.18 -14.12 -20.61
C ARG A 229 37.61 -14.46 -21.06
N ARG A 230 37.75 -15.60 -21.72
CA ARG A 230 38.95 -16.05 -22.42
C ARG A 230 39.07 -15.23 -23.72
N TRP A 231 40.10 -14.39 -23.82
CA TRP A 231 40.47 -13.74 -25.09
C TRP A 231 41.35 -14.72 -25.87
N SER A 232 40.91 -15.09 -27.07
CA SER A 232 41.73 -15.80 -28.05
C SER A 232 42.38 -14.77 -28.96
N ALA A 233 43.71 -14.75 -28.97
CA ALA A 233 44.51 -13.96 -29.89
C ALA A 233 44.52 -14.62 -31.26
N THR A 234 44.25 -13.86 -32.32
CA THR A 234 44.57 -14.27 -33.69
C THR A 234 45.47 -13.23 -34.34
N LYS A 235 46.60 -13.77 -34.81
CA LYS A 235 47.73 -13.20 -35.53
C LYS A 235 47.36 -12.18 -36.63
N ALA A 236 48.20 -11.15 -36.75
CA ALA A 236 48.65 -10.66 -38.05
C ALA A 236 50.18 -10.67 -38.02
N ALA A 237 50.76 -11.43 -38.95
CA ALA A 237 52.18 -11.50 -39.23
C ALA A 237 52.39 -10.89 -40.63
N SER A 238 53.53 -10.19 -40.74
CA SER A 238 54.17 -9.66 -41.96
C SER A 238 53.56 -8.39 -42.56
#